data_AF-A0A3D1AZR3-F1
#
_entry.id   AF-A0A3D1AZR3-F1
#
_cell.length_a   1.000
_cell.length_b   1.000
_cell.length_c   1.000
_cell.angle_alpha   90.00
_cell.angle_beta   90.00
_cell.angle_gamma   90.00
#
_symmetry.space_group_name_H-M   'P 1'
#
loop_
_entity.id
_entity.type
_entity.pdbx_description
1 polymer ?
#
loop_
_entity_poly.entity_id
_entity_poly.type
_entity_poly.pdbx_seq_one_letter_code
_entity_poly.pdbx_strand_id
1 'polypeptide(L)'
;MDVQQNLRASFRALAAHRVAGETREWPGLEIISLGVAFQMFNAAFLTAPVSDEKEFAQLFARAAVHFQARGQAWSFWVCESWVAPKARKRCWRLFEAAGMRLTSEMPGMAAEALARPSRPRPPLQYEAVRSERTRRAFCEVGSVGFRLPPVW
;
A
#
# COMPACT_ATOMS: atom_id res chain seq x y z
N MET A 1 9.20 8.95 -11.63
CA MET A 1 8.83 8.25 -10.39
C MET A 1 8.21 6.92 -10.78
N ASP A 2 8.80 5.80 -10.36
CA ASP A 2 8.28 4.46 -10.64
C ASP A 2 7.09 4.14 -9.70
N VAL A 3 6.25 3.16 -10.07
CA VAL A 3 5.02 2.76 -9.38
C VAL A 3 5.27 2.45 -7.90
N GLN A 4 6.37 1.77 -7.58
CA GLN A 4 6.76 1.35 -6.22
C GLN A 4 7.12 2.55 -5.36
N GLN A 5 7.79 3.54 -5.95
CA GLN A 5 8.14 4.77 -5.24
C GLN A 5 6.89 5.59 -4.97
N ASN A 6 6.00 5.72 -5.96
CA ASN A 6 4.74 6.43 -5.80
C ASN A 6 3.82 5.77 -4.76
N LEU A 7 3.75 4.43 -4.77
CA LEU A 7 2.96 3.66 -3.80
C LEU A 7 3.46 3.88 -2.37
N ARG A 8 4.77 3.73 -2.15
CA ARG A 8 5.37 3.98 -0.82
C ARG A 8 5.22 5.43 -0.39
N ALA A 9 5.46 6.39 -1.28
CA ALA A 9 5.25 7.81 -1.00
C ALA A 9 3.81 8.12 -0.57
N SER A 10 2.82 7.52 -1.24
CA SER A 10 1.40 7.65 -0.89
C SER A 10 1.12 7.11 0.52
N PHE A 11 1.64 5.92 0.85
CA PHE A 11 1.48 5.34 2.19
C PHE A 11 2.17 6.17 3.27
N ARG A 12 3.38 6.69 3.02
CA ARG A 12 4.08 7.59 3.96
C ARG A 12 3.26 8.83 4.24
N ALA A 13 2.71 9.45 3.20
CA ALA A 13 1.85 10.62 3.35
C ALA A 13 0.62 10.30 4.20
N LEU A 14 -0.01 9.14 4.01
CA LEU A 14 -1.14 8.70 4.84
C LEU A 14 -0.74 8.45 6.30
N ALA A 15 0.37 7.76 6.55
CA ALA A 15 0.86 7.46 7.88
C ALA A 15 1.25 8.73 8.65
N ALA A 16 1.91 9.70 8.00
CA ALA A 16 2.35 10.94 8.63
C ALA A 16 1.21 11.80 9.21
N HIS A 17 -0.03 11.62 8.74
CA HIS A 17 -1.20 12.33 9.24
C HIS A 17 -1.99 11.52 10.29
N ARG A 18 -1.45 10.41 10.79
CA ARG A 18 -2.07 9.57 11.84
C ARG A 18 -1.22 9.59 13.11
N VAL A 19 -1.87 9.79 14.25
CA VAL A 19 -1.20 9.78 15.57
C VAL A 19 -0.52 8.43 15.85
N ALA A 20 -1.16 7.33 15.43
CA ALA A 20 -0.61 5.97 15.55
C ALA A 20 0.23 5.54 14.33
N GLY A 21 0.50 6.46 13.40
CA GLY A 21 1.27 6.18 12.19
C GLY A 21 2.75 5.94 12.48
N GLU A 22 3.35 4.98 11.78
CA GLU A 22 4.77 4.62 11.90
C GLU A 22 5.38 4.39 10.51
N THR A 23 6.63 4.81 10.34
CA THR A 23 7.47 4.42 9.20
C THR A 23 8.81 3.90 9.73
N ARG A 24 9.25 2.75 9.22
CA ARG A 24 10.55 2.14 9.55
C ARG A 24 11.23 1.68 8.28
N GLU A 25 12.48 2.04 8.12
CA GLU A 25 13.27 1.65 6.96
C GLU A 25 14.45 0.77 7.37
N TRP A 26 14.66 -0.30 6.59
CA TRP A 26 15.82 -1.16 6.64
C TRP A 26 16.32 -1.41 5.20
N PRO A 27 17.57 -1.89 5.03
CA PRO A 27 18.01 -2.36 3.72
C PRO A 27 17.04 -3.40 3.15
N GLY A 28 16.50 -3.12 1.96
CA GLY A 28 15.57 -3.99 1.23
C GLY A 28 14.10 -3.98 1.70
N LEU A 29 13.78 -3.39 2.85
CA LEU A 29 12.45 -3.43 3.46
C LEU A 29 12.04 -2.11 4.09
N GLU A 30 10.80 -1.72 3.86
CA GLU A 30 10.18 -0.60 4.54
C GLU A 30 8.82 -1.00 5.12
N ILE A 31 8.57 -0.59 6.35
CA ILE A 31 7.26 -0.70 6.99
C ILE A 31 6.64 0.68 7.03
N ILE A 32 5.41 0.78 6.56
CA ILE A 32 4.59 1.98 6.67
C ILE A 32 3.24 1.55 7.24
N SER A 33 3.02 1.86 8.51
CA SER A 33 1.82 1.50 9.25
C SER A 33 1.00 2.73 9.57
N LEU A 34 -0.31 2.68 9.31
CA LEU A 34 -1.23 3.74 9.71
C LEU A 34 -1.73 3.56 11.15
N GLY A 35 -1.45 2.41 11.77
CA GLY A 35 -1.90 2.09 13.12
C GLY A 35 -3.41 1.86 13.24
N VAL A 36 -4.05 1.43 12.14
CA VAL A 36 -5.50 1.21 12.05
C VAL A 36 -5.84 -0.28 12.09
N ALA A 37 -7.10 -0.62 12.37
CA ALA A 37 -7.54 -2.03 12.34
C ALA A 37 -7.51 -2.64 10.92
N PHE A 38 -7.56 -1.82 9.88
CA PHE A 38 -7.57 -2.29 8.49
C PHE A 38 -6.16 -2.66 8.01
N GLN A 39 -5.92 -3.96 7.82
CA GLN A 39 -4.61 -4.53 7.50
C GLN A 39 -3.98 -3.99 6.22
N MET A 40 -4.79 -3.53 5.26
CA MET A 40 -4.32 -2.99 3.98
C MET A 40 -3.45 -1.74 4.16
N PHE A 41 -3.66 -0.97 5.24
CA PHE A 41 -2.92 0.25 5.56
C PHE A 41 -1.82 0.07 6.60
N ASN A 42 -1.63 -1.15 7.10
CA ASN A 42 -0.47 -1.52 7.90
C ASN A 42 0.44 -2.38 7.01
N ALA A 43 1.37 -1.76 6.29
CA ALA A 43 1.97 -2.38 5.14
C ALA A 43 3.49 -2.53 5.23
N ALA A 44 4.00 -3.64 4.71
CA ALA A 44 5.39 -3.88 4.39
C ALA A 44 5.63 -3.78 2.88
N PHE A 45 6.76 -3.19 2.49
CA PHE A 45 7.16 -3.00 1.10
C PHE A 45 8.60 -3.43 0.91
N LEU A 46 8.90 -4.05 -0.23
CA LEU A 46 10.28 -4.10 -0.71
C LEU A 46 10.76 -2.68 -1.04
N THR A 47 12.04 -2.39 -0.82
CA THR A 47 12.66 -1.11 -1.22
C THR A 47 13.61 -1.25 -2.41
N ALA A 48 13.98 -2.48 -2.76
CA ALA A 48 14.80 -2.84 -3.92
C ALA A 48 14.35 -4.20 -4.50
N PRO A 49 14.75 -4.54 -5.74
CA PRO A 49 14.57 -5.86 -6.31
C PRO A 49 15.29 -6.95 -5.50
N VAL A 50 14.67 -8.12 -5.42
CA VAL A 50 15.12 -9.29 -4.67
C VAL A 50 15.44 -10.42 -5.65
N SER A 51 16.66 -10.94 -5.54
CA SER A 51 17.20 -11.88 -6.53
C SER A 51 16.90 -13.35 -6.20
N ASP A 52 16.71 -13.66 -4.92
CA ASP A 52 16.47 -15.01 -4.46
C ASP A 52 15.48 -15.11 -3.29
N GLU A 53 15.09 -16.34 -2.98
CA GLU A 53 14.12 -16.66 -1.93
C GLU A 53 14.65 -16.41 -0.52
N LYS A 54 15.97 -16.56 -0.29
CA LYS A 54 16.56 -16.43 1.03
C LYS A 54 16.53 -14.97 1.47
N GLU A 55 16.89 -14.06 0.57
CA GLU A 55 16.74 -12.63 0.77
C GLU A 55 15.28 -12.27 1.05
N PHE A 56 14.34 -12.73 0.21
CA PHE A 56 12.92 -12.47 0.42
C PHE A 56 12.43 -12.97 1.79
N ALA A 57 12.80 -14.19 2.18
CA ALA A 57 12.42 -14.78 3.46
C ALA A 57 12.93 -13.99 4.66
N GLN A 58 14.14 -13.44 4.59
CA GLN A 58 14.70 -12.59 5.65
C GLN A 58 13.92 -11.28 5.79
N LEU A 59 13.59 -10.64 4.67
CA LEU A 59 12.80 -9.40 4.66
C LEU A 59 11.37 -9.65 5.16
N PHE A 60 10.75 -10.74 4.70
CA PHE A 60 9.43 -11.17 5.14
C PHE A 60 9.40 -11.44 6.66
N ALA A 61 10.34 -12.23 7.17
CA ALA A 61 10.42 -12.55 8.60
C ALA A 61 10.59 -11.29 9.45
N ARG A 62 11.39 -10.32 8.99
CA ARG A 62 11.57 -9.04 9.69
C ARG A 62 10.26 -8.24 9.77
N ALA A 63 9.50 -8.17 8.66
CA ALA A 63 8.18 -7.54 8.66
C ALA A 63 7.20 -8.27 9.60
N ALA A 64 7.17 -9.60 9.55
CA ALA A 64 6.30 -10.41 10.38
C ALA A 64 6.58 -10.20 11.88
N VAL A 65 7.84 -10.22 12.30
CA VAL A 65 8.23 -9.96 13.69
C VAL A 65 7.81 -8.55 14.13
N HIS A 66 7.98 -7.55 13.27
CA HIS A 66 7.60 -6.16 13.57
C HIS A 66 6.10 -6.03 13.89
N PHE A 67 5.23 -6.60 13.06
CA PHE A 67 3.78 -6.51 13.23
C PHE A 67 3.25 -7.46 14.31
N GLN A 68 3.85 -8.65 14.46
CA GLN A 68 3.50 -9.58 15.53
C GLN A 68 3.74 -8.97 16.92
N ALA A 69 4.87 -8.29 17.11
CA ALA A 69 5.18 -7.58 18.36
C ALA A 69 4.16 -6.47 18.70
N ARG A 70 3.42 -5.98 17.70
CA ARG A 70 2.39 -4.94 17.84
C ARG A 70 0.96 -5.50 17.88
N GLY A 71 0.78 -6.80 17.69
CA GLY A 71 -0.54 -7.42 17.56
C GLY A 71 -1.37 -6.84 16.40
N GLN A 72 -0.72 -6.30 15.36
CA GLN A 72 -1.39 -5.62 14.26
C GLN A 72 -1.61 -6.56 13.08
N ALA A 73 -2.85 -6.59 12.57
CA ALA A 73 -3.11 -7.17 11.26
C ALA A 73 -2.45 -6.28 10.19
N TRP A 74 -1.82 -6.91 9.20
CA TRP A 74 -0.96 -6.22 8.24
C TRP A 74 -0.98 -6.87 6.85
N SER A 75 -0.39 -6.17 5.87
CA SER A 75 -0.28 -6.61 4.48
C SER A 75 1.14 -6.45 3.96
N PHE A 76 1.53 -7.31 3.01
CA PHE A 76 2.79 -7.16 2.29
C PHE A 76 2.47 -6.79 0.84
N TRP A 77 2.91 -5.61 0.41
CA TRP A 77 2.73 -5.14 -0.95
C TRP A 77 3.98 -5.43 -1.77
N VAL A 78 3.82 -6.21 -2.84
CA VAL A 78 4.92 -6.62 -3.71
C VAL A 78 4.61 -6.23 -5.14
N CYS A 79 5.52 -5.52 -5.78
CA CYS A 79 5.53 -5.46 -7.24
C CYS A 79 6.23 -6.70 -7.76
N GLU A 80 5.49 -7.57 -8.44
CA GLU A 80 5.98 -8.89 -8.87
C GLU A 80 7.29 -8.80 -9.71
N SER A 81 7.46 -7.72 -10.49
CA SER A 81 8.68 -7.46 -11.26
C SER A 81 9.95 -7.31 -10.41
N TRP A 82 9.82 -6.97 -9.12
CA TRP A 82 10.94 -6.88 -8.18
C TRP A 82 11.33 -8.23 -7.57
N VAL A 83 10.59 -9.30 -7.82
CA VAL A 83 10.99 -10.65 -7.40
C VAL A 83 11.43 -11.42 -8.62
N ALA A 84 12.66 -11.96 -8.56
CA ALA A 84 13.20 -12.76 -9.65
C ALA A 84 12.23 -13.90 -10.04
N PRO A 85 11.94 -14.13 -11.34
CA PRO A 85 10.94 -15.10 -11.78
C PRO A 85 11.12 -16.51 -11.20
N LYS A 86 12.39 -16.94 -11.04
CA LYS A 86 12.75 -18.26 -10.49
C LYS A 86 12.46 -18.40 -8.99
N ALA A 87 12.32 -17.29 -8.26
CA ALA A 87 12.08 -17.26 -6.81
C ALA A 87 10.59 -17.08 -6.45
N ARG A 88 9.81 -16.40 -7.31
CA ARG A 88 8.40 -16.01 -7.07
C ARG A 88 7.55 -17.09 -6.41
N LYS A 89 7.44 -18.27 -7.03
CA LYS A 89 6.59 -19.37 -6.52
C LYS A 89 6.96 -19.77 -5.08
N ARG A 90 8.25 -19.74 -4.74
CA ARG A 90 8.70 -20.10 -3.39
C ARG A 90 8.49 -18.93 -2.43
N CYS A 91 8.73 -17.69 -2.86
CA CYS A 91 8.39 -16.50 -2.08
C CYS A 91 6.89 -16.44 -1.73
N TRP A 92 5.99 -16.77 -2.65
CA TRP A 92 4.55 -16.77 -2.41
C TRP A 92 4.11 -17.82 -1.38
N ARG A 93 4.77 -18.98 -1.36
CA ARG A 93 4.52 -20.01 -0.34
C ARG A 93 4.88 -19.55 1.07
N LEU A 94 5.79 -18.59 1.23
CA LEU A 94 6.09 -18.02 2.55
C LEU A 94 4.89 -17.26 3.12
N PHE A 95 4.13 -16.56 2.28
CA PHE A 95 2.90 -15.91 2.71
C PHE A 95 1.86 -16.93 3.16
N GLU A 96 1.64 -17.98 2.36
CA GLU A 96 0.69 -19.04 2.70
C GLU A 96 1.07 -19.77 3.99
N ALA A 97 2.36 -20.08 4.16
CA ALA A 97 2.88 -20.71 5.38
C ALA A 97 2.71 -19.83 6.62
N ALA A 98 2.70 -18.51 6.46
CA ALA A 98 2.43 -17.55 7.52
C ALA A 98 0.93 -17.25 7.71
N GLY A 99 0.04 -17.97 7.01
CA GLY A 99 -1.41 -17.78 7.09
C GLY A 99 -1.93 -16.54 6.35
N MET A 100 -1.06 -15.86 5.59
CA MET A 100 -1.45 -14.73 4.75
C MET A 100 -2.11 -15.23 3.45
N ARG A 101 -2.97 -14.39 2.87
CA ARG A 101 -3.67 -14.68 1.61
C ARG A 101 -3.54 -13.50 0.69
N LEU A 102 -3.50 -13.78 -0.61
CA LEU A 102 -3.57 -12.75 -1.64
C LEU A 102 -4.95 -12.07 -1.57
N THR A 103 -4.97 -10.77 -1.29
CA THR A 103 -6.21 -9.98 -1.17
C THR A 103 -6.56 -9.21 -2.43
N SER A 104 -5.55 -8.79 -3.21
CA SER A 104 -5.76 -7.99 -4.41
C SER A 104 -4.55 -8.08 -5.34
N GLU A 105 -4.83 -8.13 -6.64
CA GLU A 105 -3.86 -7.90 -7.70
C GLU A 105 -4.32 -6.69 -8.50
N MET A 106 -3.46 -5.70 -8.63
CA MET A 106 -3.78 -4.43 -9.27
C MET A 106 -2.68 -4.10 -10.28
N PRO A 107 -3.04 -3.72 -11.53
CA PRO A 107 -2.05 -3.24 -12.48
C PRO A 107 -1.43 -1.94 -11.95
N GLY A 108 -0.10 -1.90 -11.91
CA GLY A 108 0.63 -0.66 -11.67
C GLY A 108 0.45 0.28 -12.85
N MET A 109 -0.09 1.47 -12.60
CA MET A 109 -0.25 2.50 -13.63
C MET A 109 0.66 3.69 -13.31
N ALA A 110 1.50 4.07 -14.27
CA ALA A 110 2.30 5.27 -14.22
C ALA A 110 2.27 5.96 -15.59
N ALA A 111 2.21 7.29 -15.58
CA ALA A 111 2.31 8.11 -16.77
C ALA A 111 3.06 9.39 -16.42
N GLU A 112 3.96 9.82 -17.30
CA GLU A 112 4.66 11.11 -17.15
C GLU A 112 3.70 12.28 -17.36
N ALA A 113 2.72 12.11 -18.24
CA ALA A 113 1.65 13.05 -18.49
C ALA A 113 0.34 12.32 -18.83
N LEU A 114 -0.78 12.93 -18.47
CA LEU A 114 -2.10 12.45 -18.87
C LEU A 114 -2.37 12.82 -20.33
N ALA A 115 -2.89 11.87 -21.11
CA ALA A 115 -3.34 12.15 -22.48
C ALA A 115 -4.50 13.15 -22.47
N ARG A 116 -4.65 13.88 -23.60
CA ARG A 116 -5.82 14.74 -23.77
C ARG A 116 -7.11 13.90 -23.72
N PRO A 117 -8.20 14.43 -23.15
CA PRO A 117 -9.47 13.72 -23.10
C PRO A 117 -9.95 13.38 -24.52
N SER A 118 -10.27 12.10 -24.76
CA SER A 118 -10.81 11.64 -26.04
C SER A 118 -12.34 11.77 -26.14
N ARG A 119 -13.02 12.16 -25.05
CA ARG A 119 -14.48 12.33 -24.98
C ARG A 119 -14.82 13.67 -24.30
N PRO A 120 -15.93 14.34 -24.70
CA PRO A 120 -16.46 15.47 -23.96
C PRO A 120 -16.72 15.08 -22.51
N ARG A 121 -16.24 15.89 -21.57
CA ARG A 121 -16.48 15.67 -20.14
C ARG A 121 -17.83 16.27 -19.75
N PRO A 122 -18.61 15.62 -18.86
CA PRO A 122 -19.77 16.28 -18.28
C PRO A 122 -19.31 17.57 -17.56
N PRO A 123 -20.17 18.60 -17.48
CA PRO A 123 -19.85 19.80 -16.71
C PRO A 123 -19.71 19.43 -15.23
N LEU A 124 -18.49 19.43 -14.73
CA LEU A 124 -18.15 19.16 -13.33
C LEU A 124 -17.53 20.40 -12.70
N GLN A 125 -17.90 20.69 -11.46
CA GLN A 125 -17.25 21.69 -10.62
C GLN A 125 -16.26 20.98 -9.69
N TYR A 126 -15.03 21.50 -9.61
CA TYR A 126 -13.98 20.94 -8.78
C TYR A 126 -13.67 21.92 -7.65
N GLU A 127 -13.69 21.44 -6.41
CA GLU A 127 -13.37 22.22 -5.21
C GLU A 127 -12.25 21.51 -4.45
N ALA A 128 -11.26 22.26 -3.96
CA ALA A 128 -10.22 21.71 -3.09
C ALA A 128 -10.80 21.48 -1.68
N VAL A 129 -10.40 20.38 -1.03
CA VAL A 129 -10.79 20.11 0.36
C VAL A 129 -10.06 21.08 1.29
N ARG A 130 -10.79 22.09 1.81
CA ARG A 130 -10.23 23.17 2.66
C ARG A 130 -11.06 23.47 3.90
N SER A 131 -12.17 22.77 4.09
CA SER A 131 -13.08 22.93 5.22
C SER A 131 -13.57 21.56 5.70
N GLU A 132 -14.09 21.52 6.93
CA GLU A 132 -14.70 20.31 7.49
C GLU A 132 -15.87 19.82 6.62
N ARG A 133 -16.67 20.74 6.07
CA ARG A 133 -17.75 20.40 5.12
C ARG A 133 -17.21 19.67 3.89
N THR A 134 -16.22 20.25 3.22
CA THR A 134 -15.60 19.64 2.03
C THR A 134 -14.88 18.33 2.36
N ARG A 135 -14.33 18.20 3.56
CA ARG A 135 -13.66 16.97 4.04
C ARG A 135 -14.68 15.85 4.21
N ARG A 136 -15.80 16.12 4.87
CA ARG A 136 -16.89 15.14 5.04
C ARG A 136 -17.44 14.66 3.70
N ALA A 137 -17.73 15.59 2.78
CA ALA A 137 -18.19 15.25 1.43
C ALA A 137 -17.16 14.37 0.68
N PHE A 138 -15.88 14.70 0.78
CA PHE A 138 -14.81 13.88 0.19
C PHE A 138 -14.75 12.48 0.79
N CYS A 139 -14.83 12.36 2.12
CA CYS A 139 -14.86 11.07 2.82
C CYS A 139 -16.11 10.25 2.46
N GLU A 140 -17.26 10.89 2.26
CA GLU A 140 -18.51 10.23 1.86
C GLU A 140 -18.38 9.59 0.47
N VAL A 141 -17.84 10.32 -0.51
CA VAL A 141 -17.55 9.78 -1.85
C VAL A 141 -16.63 8.57 -1.77
N GLY A 142 -15.56 8.65 -0.98
CA GLY A 142 -14.65 7.52 -0.75
C GLY A 142 -15.35 6.33 -0.09
N SER A 143 -16.18 6.58 0.92
CA SER A 143 -16.91 5.55 1.66
C SER A 143 -17.88 4.79 0.75
N VAL A 144 -18.63 5.49 -0.09
CA VAL A 144 -19.51 4.88 -1.10
C VAL A 144 -18.71 4.10 -2.13
N GLY A 145 -17.66 4.69 -2.70
CA GLY A 145 -16.85 4.07 -3.75
C GLY A 145 -16.14 2.78 -3.31
N PHE A 146 -15.64 2.76 -2.07
CA PHE A 146 -14.93 1.60 -1.51
C PHE A 146 -15.82 0.70 -0.63
N ARG A 147 -17.11 1.02 -0.49
CA ARG A 147 -18.06 0.32 0.41
C ARG A 147 -17.52 0.19 1.83
N LEU A 148 -16.97 1.29 2.34
CA LEU A 148 -16.45 1.40 3.70
C LEU A 148 -17.46 2.13 4.59
N PRO A 149 -17.49 1.85 5.91
CA PRO A 149 -18.22 2.70 6.84
C PRO A 149 -17.71 4.14 6.76
N PRO A 150 -18.58 5.16 6.91
CA PRO A 150 -18.14 6.56 6.87
C PRO A 150 -17.35 7.01 8.12
N VAL A 151 -17.23 6.14 9.13
CA VAL A 151 -16.57 6.43 10.41
C VAL A 151 -15.47 5.39 10.66
N TRP A 152 -14.21 5.85 10.82
CA TRP A 152 -13.02 5.05 11.13
C TRP A 152 -12.15 5.77 12.15
#